data_AF-A0A497NLC3-F1
#
_entry.id   AF-A0A497NLC3-F1
#
_cell.length_a   1.000
_cell.length_b   1.000
_cell.length_c   1.000
_cell.angle_alpha   90.00
_cell.angle_beta   90.00
_cell.angle_gamma   90.00
#
_symmetry.space_group_name_H-M   'P 1'
#
loop_
_entity.id
_entity.type
_entity.pdbx_description
1 polymer ?
#
loop_
_entity_poly.entity_id
_entity_poly.type
_entity_poly.pdbx_seq_one_letter_code
_entity_poly.pdbx_strand_id
1 'polypeptide(L)'
;MDVVKIGVVTDVHQGPLDISPYLRRFVDDMNENFHPDIVIDLGDFLGYPAGEKELKLINTVFSECEAPCYHTLGNHDVASVGRQRFKEITRMKDYWTSMTIGFLHVIMLDGAWGRWGPDIGAGPSGHIIKEELEWLKRDLEGLPEDQPIIIFCHYPIGYPRILTGEGALDNEDELMRILRGYNLIATFGGHHHYGGYKE
;
A
#
# COMPACT_ATOMS: atom_id res chain seq x y z
N MET A 1 11.37 -25.49 1.71
CA MET A 1 10.88 -24.36 2.50
C MET A 1 9.73 -23.79 1.72
N ASP A 2 8.56 -23.68 2.34
CA ASP A 2 7.45 -22.97 1.72
C ASP A 2 7.85 -21.50 1.63
N VAL A 3 7.85 -20.96 0.41
CA VAL A 3 8.19 -19.57 0.13
C VAL A 3 6.91 -18.85 -0.19
N VAL A 4 6.70 -17.69 0.43
CA VAL A 4 5.62 -16.76 0.07
C VAL A 4 6.19 -15.75 -0.92
N LYS A 5 5.56 -15.62 -2.08
CA LYS A 5 5.96 -14.69 -3.14
C LYS A 5 4.94 -13.57 -3.27
N ILE A 6 5.39 -12.34 -3.13
CA ILE A 6 4.53 -11.15 -3.23
C ILE A 6 5.12 -10.24 -4.31
N GLY A 7 4.36 -10.02 -5.38
CA GLY A 7 4.70 -9.04 -6.40
C GLY A 7 4.33 -7.65 -5.89
N VAL A 8 5.23 -6.68 -5.96
CA VAL A 8 4.96 -5.32 -5.46
C VAL A 8 5.39 -4.29 -6.49
N VAL A 9 4.50 -3.37 -6.79
CA VAL A 9 4.78 -2.13 -7.53
C VAL A 9 4.28 -0.95 -6.69
N THR A 10 4.89 0.21 -6.81
CA THR A 10 4.51 1.43 -6.09
C THR A 10 4.84 2.62 -6.96
N ASP A 11 4.22 3.78 -6.68
CA ASP A 11 4.57 5.04 -7.32
C ASP A 11 4.56 4.90 -8.85
N VAL A 12 3.51 4.24 -9.39
CA VAL A 12 3.31 4.09 -10.83
C VAL A 12 3.09 5.46 -11.47
N HIS A 13 2.45 6.39 -10.75
CA HIS A 13 2.24 7.77 -11.16
C HIS A 13 1.64 7.89 -12.56
N GLN A 14 0.65 7.05 -12.91
CA GLN A 14 -0.05 7.22 -14.18
C GLN A 14 -0.69 8.60 -14.23
N GLY A 15 -0.33 9.37 -15.24
CA GLY A 15 -0.82 10.72 -15.46
C GLY A 15 -0.96 11.02 -16.95
N PRO A 16 -0.63 12.24 -17.42
CA PRO A 16 -0.65 12.56 -18.84
C PRO A 16 0.41 11.79 -19.63
N LEU A 17 1.52 11.44 -18.98
CA LEU A 17 2.49 10.50 -19.53
C LEU A 17 1.95 9.08 -19.37
N ASP A 18 1.95 8.32 -20.46
CA ASP A 18 1.50 6.94 -20.47
C ASP A 18 2.57 6.01 -19.86
N ILE A 19 2.31 5.54 -18.64
CA ILE A 19 3.18 4.61 -17.91
C ILE A 19 2.75 3.16 -18.14
N SER A 20 1.59 2.93 -18.76
CA SER A 20 1.04 1.59 -18.99
C SER A 20 1.99 0.61 -19.70
N PRO A 21 2.90 1.02 -20.63
CA PRO A 21 3.87 0.09 -21.21
C PRO A 21 4.90 -0.43 -20.20
N TYR A 22 5.24 0.33 -19.17
CA TYR A 22 6.16 -0.10 -18.12
C TYR A 22 5.44 -1.01 -17.11
N LEU A 23 4.21 -0.66 -16.74
CA LEU A 23 3.40 -1.52 -15.88
C LEU A 23 3.10 -2.86 -16.57
N ARG A 24 2.87 -2.87 -17.90
CA ARG A 24 2.70 -4.11 -18.68
C ARG A 24 3.89 -5.04 -18.48
N ARG A 25 5.12 -4.54 -18.52
CA ARG A 25 6.33 -5.37 -18.30
C ARG A 25 6.36 -5.99 -16.90
N PHE A 26 5.91 -5.25 -15.89
CA PHE A 26 5.76 -5.79 -14.54
C PHE A 26 4.71 -6.90 -14.51
N VAL A 27 3.53 -6.67 -15.10
CA VAL A 27 2.45 -7.68 -15.17
C VAL A 27 2.89 -8.93 -15.92
N ASP A 28 3.56 -8.76 -17.08
CA ASP A 28 4.10 -9.88 -17.87
C ASP A 28 5.11 -10.68 -17.04
N ASP A 29 6.02 -10.03 -16.31
CA ASP A 29 6.99 -10.72 -15.45
C ASP A 29 6.32 -11.46 -14.27
N MET A 30 5.29 -10.85 -13.66
CA MET A 30 4.51 -11.51 -12.60
C MET A 30 3.80 -12.76 -13.12
N ASN A 31 3.27 -12.70 -14.33
CA ASN A 31 2.51 -13.79 -14.94
C ASN A 31 3.38 -14.88 -15.56
N GLU A 32 4.54 -14.55 -16.13
CA GLU A 32 5.35 -15.49 -16.92
C GLU A 32 6.57 -16.04 -16.16
N ASN A 33 7.11 -15.31 -15.19
CA ASN A 33 8.37 -15.66 -14.53
C ASN A 33 8.25 -15.78 -13.01
N PHE A 34 7.67 -14.78 -12.34
CA PHE A 34 7.70 -14.71 -10.87
C PHE A 34 6.63 -15.60 -10.23
N HIS A 35 5.41 -15.61 -10.80
CA HIS A 35 4.22 -16.31 -10.32
C HIS A 35 3.97 -16.09 -8.82
N PRO A 36 3.61 -14.85 -8.41
CA PRO A 36 3.38 -14.54 -7.01
C PRO A 36 2.08 -15.14 -6.48
N ASP A 37 2.00 -15.29 -5.15
CA ASP A 37 0.76 -15.65 -4.45
C ASP A 37 -0.25 -14.49 -4.48
N ILE A 38 0.25 -13.25 -4.41
CA ILE A 38 -0.53 -12.01 -4.55
C ILE A 38 0.31 -10.90 -5.20
N VAL A 39 -0.35 -9.90 -5.79
CA VAL A 39 0.29 -8.68 -6.32
C VAL A 39 -0.28 -7.45 -5.61
N ILE A 40 0.58 -6.53 -5.21
CA ILE A 40 0.21 -5.31 -4.49
C ILE A 40 0.66 -4.09 -5.27
N ASP A 41 -0.27 -3.18 -5.52
CA ASP A 41 0.00 -1.78 -5.82
C ASP A 41 0.08 -0.99 -4.50
N LEU A 42 1.27 -0.50 -4.17
CA LEU A 42 1.60 0.13 -2.90
C LEU A 42 1.38 1.66 -2.91
N GLY A 43 0.33 2.10 -3.60
CA GLY A 43 -0.13 3.50 -3.61
C GLY A 43 0.63 4.40 -4.58
N ASP A 44 0.03 5.57 -4.82
CA ASP A 44 0.37 6.51 -5.88
C ASP A 44 0.34 5.83 -7.26
N PHE A 45 -0.73 5.08 -7.48
CA PHE A 45 -1.02 4.44 -8.75
C PHE A 45 -1.31 5.49 -9.83
N LEU A 46 -1.96 6.59 -9.42
CA LEU A 46 -2.08 7.82 -10.17
C LEU A 46 -1.04 8.85 -9.74
N GLY A 47 -0.55 9.61 -10.72
CA GLY A 47 0.21 10.83 -10.47
C GLY A 47 -0.71 12.04 -10.34
N TYR A 48 -0.14 13.24 -10.23
CA TYR A 48 -0.90 14.49 -10.25
C TYR A 48 -0.32 15.47 -11.28
N PRO A 49 -1.14 16.04 -12.19
CA PRO A 49 -2.59 15.85 -12.33
C PRO A 49 -2.93 14.55 -13.08
N ALA A 50 -3.93 13.80 -12.60
CA ALA A 50 -4.53 12.67 -13.30
C ALA A 50 -6.03 12.58 -12.94
N GLY A 51 -6.81 11.80 -13.68
CA GLY A 51 -8.23 11.59 -13.39
C GLY A 51 -8.69 10.16 -13.65
N GLU A 52 -10.02 9.98 -13.72
CA GLU A 52 -10.61 8.65 -13.91
C GLU A 52 -10.18 7.96 -15.20
N LYS A 53 -9.86 8.74 -16.25
CA LYS A 53 -9.45 8.19 -17.54
C LYS A 53 -8.11 7.47 -17.39
N GLU A 54 -7.16 8.14 -16.77
CA GLU A 54 -5.83 7.63 -16.44
C GLU A 54 -5.95 6.41 -15.52
N LEU A 55 -6.83 6.46 -14.51
CA LEU A 55 -7.06 5.35 -13.60
C LEU A 55 -7.62 4.12 -14.32
N LYS A 56 -8.62 4.31 -15.19
CA LYS A 56 -9.19 3.21 -15.98
C LYS A 56 -8.15 2.58 -16.89
N LEU A 57 -7.31 3.40 -17.53
CA LEU A 57 -6.24 2.93 -18.42
C LEU A 57 -5.27 2.03 -17.67
N ILE A 58 -4.67 2.53 -16.59
CA ILE A 58 -3.62 1.80 -15.87
C ILE A 58 -4.18 0.61 -15.09
N ASN A 59 -5.39 0.74 -14.55
CA ASN A 59 -6.09 -0.38 -13.91
C ASN A 59 -6.42 -1.51 -14.91
N THR A 60 -6.70 -1.21 -16.18
CA THR A 60 -6.91 -2.26 -17.19
C THR A 60 -5.67 -3.15 -17.29
N VAL A 61 -4.48 -2.56 -17.32
CA VAL A 61 -3.21 -3.30 -17.36
C VAL A 61 -2.96 -4.08 -16.07
N PHE A 62 -3.08 -3.45 -14.90
CA PHE A 62 -2.82 -4.12 -13.62
C PHE A 62 -3.78 -5.30 -13.38
N SER A 63 -5.04 -5.17 -13.80
CA SER A 63 -6.04 -6.24 -13.65
C SER A 63 -5.79 -7.48 -14.51
N GLU A 64 -4.80 -7.45 -15.41
CA GLU A 64 -4.37 -8.61 -16.20
C GLU A 64 -3.33 -9.48 -15.47
N CYS A 65 -2.90 -9.11 -14.26
CA CYS A 65 -2.21 -10.04 -13.37
C CYS A 65 -3.08 -11.28 -13.10
N GLU A 66 -2.52 -12.48 -13.26
CA GLU A 66 -3.23 -13.74 -12.99
C GLU A 66 -3.40 -13.97 -11.47
N ALA A 67 -2.44 -13.50 -10.68
CA ALA A 67 -2.50 -13.55 -9.23
C ALA A 67 -3.50 -12.52 -8.66
N PRO A 68 -4.11 -12.80 -7.49
CA PRO A 68 -4.98 -11.84 -6.80
C PRO A 68 -4.28 -10.49 -6.56
N CYS A 69 -4.91 -9.42 -7.00
CA CYS A 69 -4.39 -8.06 -6.90
C CYS A 69 -5.01 -7.26 -5.77
N TYR A 70 -4.19 -6.47 -5.10
CA TYR A 70 -4.57 -5.57 -4.02
C TYR A 70 -3.99 -4.18 -4.28
N HIS A 71 -4.70 -3.17 -3.78
CA HIS A 71 -4.26 -1.79 -3.80
C HIS A 71 -4.07 -1.31 -2.36
N THR A 72 -3.16 -0.37 -2.18
CA THR A 72 -3.16 0.57 -1.07
C THR A 72 -3.30 1.97 -1.65
N LEU A 73 -3.80 2.93 -0.87
CA LEU A 73 -3.96 4.30 -1.34
C LEU A 73 -2.70 5.11 -1.02
N GLY A 74 -2.20 5.83 -2.03
CA GLY A 74 -1.25 6.92 -1.84
C GLY A 74 -1.94 8.29 -1.80
N ASN A 75 -1.17 9.34 -1.51
CA ASN A 75 -1.72 10.69 -1.50
C ASN A 75 -2.19 11.15 -2.88
N HIS A 76 -1.46 10.81 -3.94
CA HIS A 76 -1.82 11.24 -5.29
C HIS A 76 -3.11 10.57 -5.79
N ASP A 77 -3.39 9.34 -5.38
CA ASP A 77 -4.65 8.65 -5.70
C ASP A 77 -5.85 9.41 -5.13
N VAL A 78 -5.75 9.78 -3.85
CA VAL A 78 -6.78 10.51 -3.13
C VAL A 78 -6.91 11.95 -3.67
N ALA A 79 -5.80 12.63 -3.96
CA ALA A 79 -5.82 13.98 -4.52
C ALA A 79 -6.39 14.04 -5.95
N SER A 80 -6.20 12.98 -6.74
CA SER A 80 -6.57 12.97 -8.16
C SER A 80 -8.03 12.59 -8.40
N VAL A 81 -8.52 11.53 -7.74
CA VAL A 81 -9.89 11.03 -7.96
C VAL A 81 -10.71 10.88 -6.68
N GLY A 82 -10.07 10.92 -5.51
CA GLY A 82 -10.71 10.63 -4.23
C GLY A 82 -10.91 9.14 -3.96
N ARG A 83 -10.92 8.76 -2.68
CA ARG A 83 -10.93 7.35 -2.23
C ARG A 83 -12.09 6.55 -2.80
N GLN A 84 -13.30 7.09 -2.68
CA GLN A 84 -14.50 6.38 -3.11
C GLN A 84 -14.44 6.08 -4.61
N ARG A 85 -14.02 7.06 -5.41
CA ARG A 85 -13.96 6.88 -6.85
C ARG A 85 -12.84 5.95 -7.28
N PHE A 86 -11.68 6.05 -6.62
CA PHE A 86 -10.59 5.10 -6.80
C PHE A 86 -11.07 3.67 -6.56
N LYS A 87 -11.73 3.43 -5.41
CA LYS A 87 -12.27 2.15 -5.00
C LYS A 87 -13.28 1.57 -6.01
N GLU A 88 -14.20 2.40 -6.49
CA GLU A 88 -15.19 1.99 -7.49
C GLU A 88 -14.56 1.58 -8.82
N ILE A 89 -13.55 2.31 -9.30
CA ILE A 89 -12.91 2.06 -10.60
C ILE A 89 -12.00 0.83 -10.54
N THR A 90 -11.19 0.71 -9.48
CA THR A 90 -10.25 -0.41 -9.30
C THR A 90 -10.92 -1.67 -8.77
N ARG A 91 -12.17 -1.57 -8.28
CA ARG A 91 -12.88 -2.64 -7.56
C ARG A 91 -12.16 -3.09 -6.28
N MET A 92 -11.35 -2.20 -5.69
CA MET A 92 -10.76 -2.39 -4.37
C MET A 92 -11.87 -2.70 -3.34
N LYS A 93 -11.68 -3.75 -2.54
CA LYS A 93 -12.72 -4.23 -1.62
C LYS A 93 -12.82 -3.40 -0.35
N ASP A 94 -11.68 -3.12 0.27
CA ASP A 94 -11.54 -2.41 1.54
C ASP A 94 -10.32 -1.51 1.48
N TYR A 95 -10.30 -0.42 2.27
CA TYR A 95 -9.18 0.54 2.29
C TYR A 95 -7.95 -0.02 3.00
N TRP A 96 -8.18 -0.85 4.02
CA TRP A 96 -7.18 -1.63 4.73
C TRP A 96 -7.66 -3.08 4.83
N THR A 97 -6.74 -4.03 4.85
CA THR A 97 -7.06 -5.46 4.91
C THR A 97 -5.88 -6.29 5.37
N SER A 98 -6.12 -7.55 5.73
CA SER A 98 -5.09 -8.52 6.12
C SER A 98 -5.42 -9.90 5.58
N MET A 99 -4.40 -10.76 5.48
CA MET A 99 -4.54 -12.18 5.19
C MET A 99 -3.33 -12.98 5.63
N THR A 100 -3.53 -14.28 5.83
CA THR A 100 -2.42 -15.21 6.06
C THR A 100 -2.18 -16.04 4.81
N ILE A 101 -0.96 -15.99 4.27
CA ILE A 101 -0.50 -16.78 3.12
C ILE A 101 0.61 -17.70 3.63
N GLY A 102 0.32 -19.00 3.71
CA GLY A 102 1.25 -19.97 4.31
C GLY A 102 1.61 -19.59 5.75
N PHE A 103 2.90 -19.32 5.99
CA PHE A 103 3.42 -18.94 7.30
C PHE A 103 3.39 -17.43 7.56
N LEU A 104 3.02 -16.60 6.58
CA LEU A 104 3.18 -15.15 6.66
C LEU A 104 1.82 -14.47 6.80
N HIS A 105 1.67 -13.61 7.79
CA HIS A 105 0.54 -12.71 7.90
C HIS A 105 0.89 -11.38 7.22
N VAL A 106 0.08 -10.97 6.26
CA VAL A 106 0.27 -9.79 5.42
C VAL A 106 -0.80 -8.78 5.75
N ILE A 107 -0.40 -7.57 6.11
CA ILE A 107 -1.30 -6.46 6.46
C ILE A 107 -1.09 -5.33 5.45
N MET A 108 -2.18 -4.74 4.97
CA MET A 108 -2.20 -3.58 4.09
C MET A 108 -2.95 -2.44 4.79
N LEU A 109 -2.26 -1.33 5.03
CA LEU A 109 -2.78 -0.16 5.76
C LEU A 109 -3.00 1.03 4.82
N ASP A 110 -4.06 1.80 5.07
CA ASP A 110 -4.33 3.08 4.42
C ASP A 110 -3.75 4.21 5.26
N GLY A 111 -2.53 4.64 4.93
CA GLY A 111 -1.91 5.82 5.56
C GLY A 111 -2.36 7.15 4.96
N ALA A 112 -3.17 7.14 3.90
CA ALA A 112 -3.44 8.35 3.11
C ALA A 112 -4.49 9.27 3.72
N TRP A 113 -5.02 9.02 4.92
CA TRP A 113 -6.07 9.86 5.54
C TRP A 113 -5.67 11.32 5.74
N GLY A 114 -4.37 11.59 5.79
CA GLY A 114 -3.82 12.92 6.00
C GLY A 114 -4.03 13.42 7.42
N ARG A 115 -3.14 14.30 7.88
CA ARG A 115 -3.17 14.87 9.24
C ARG A 115 -4.49 15.57 9.61
N TRP A 116 -5.20 16.08 8.61
CA TRP A 116 -6.39 16.93 8.81
C TRP A 116 -7.72 16.19 8.56
N GLY A 117 -7.66 14.87 8.34
CA GLY A 117 -8.84 14.03 8.13
C GLY A 117 -9.28 13.93 6.67
N PRO A 118 -10.29 13.07 6.39
CA PRO A 118 -10.65 12.61 5.04
C PRO A 118 -11.04 13.70 4.06
N ASP A 119 -11.53 14.84 4.56
CA ASP A 119 -12.14 15.91 3.76
C ASP A 119 -11.20 17.09 3.48
N ILE A 120 -9.99 17.11 4.06
CA ILE A 120 -9.08 18.30 4.04
C ILE A 120 -7.70 18.00 3.41
N GLY A 121 -7.50 16.79 2.91
CA GLY A 121 -6.56 16.54 1.82
C GLY A 121 -5.46 15.53 2.12
N ALA A 122 -5.03 14.91 1.02
CA ALA A 122 -3.93 13.97 0.88
C ALA A 122 -2.56 14.64 1.07
N GLY A 123 -2.39 15.41 2.15
CA GLY A 123 -1.17 16.14 2.44
C GLY A 123 0.07 15.24 2.42
N PRO A 124 1.28 15.81 2.35
CA PRO A 124 2.51 15.01 2.27
C PRO A 124 2.67 14.09 3.48
N SER A 125 2.08 14.40 4.63
CA SER A 125 2.11 13.55 5.82
C SER A 125 0.93 12.57 5.82
N GLY A 126 1.22 11.30 6.04
CA GLY A 126 0.21 10.27 6.24
C GLY A 126 -0.35 10.26 7.67
N HIS A 127 -1.51 9.63 7.81
CA HIS A 127 -2.20 9.40 9.08
C HIS A 127 -3.02 8.11 8.98
N ILE A 128 -3.04 7.30 10.04
CA ILE A 128 -3.92 6.14 10.14
C ILE A 128 -5.03 6.46 11.15
N ILE A 129 -6.28 6.40 10.71
CA ILE A 129 -7.42 6.75 11.56
C ILE A 129 -7.62 5.73 12.69
N LYS A 130 -8.28 6.19 13.75
CA LYS A 130 -8.56 5.37 14.94
C LYS A 130 -9.30 4.07 14.60
N GLU A 131 -10.27 4.13 13.69
CA GLU A 131 -11.07 2.97 13.29
C GLU A 131 -10.22 1.85 12.69
N GLU A 132 -9.22 2.23 11.88
CA GLU A 132 -8.25 1.32 11.30
C GLU A 132 -7.27 0.78 12.34
N LEU A 133 -6.78 1.62 13.26
CA LEU A 133 -5.93 1.17 14.38
C LEU A 133 -6.66 0.19 15.32
N GLU A 134 -7.94 0.41 15.60
CA GLU A 134 -8.76 -0.52 16.38
C GLU A 134 -9.05 -1.81 15.62
N TRP A 135 -9.19 -1.75 14.29
CA TRP A 135 -9.26 -2.95 13.45
C TRP A 135 -7.95 -3.74 13.52
N LEU A 136 -6.80 -3.07 13.39
CA LEU A 136 -5.48 -3.69 13.44
C LEU A 136 -5.26 -4.41 14.78
N LYS A 137 -5.66 -3.81 15.90
CA LYS A 137 -5.59 -4.49 17.21
C LYS A 137 -6.35 -5.82 17.22
N ARG A 138 -7.59 -5.83 16.72
CA ARG A 138 -8.43 -7.04 16.67
C ARG A 138 -7.87 -8.10 15.72
N ASP A 139 -7.30 -7.66 14.61
CA ASP A 139 -6.63 -8.53 13.64
C ASP A 139 -5.43 -9.24 14.28
N LEU A 140 -4.56 -8.47 14.94
CA LEU A 140 -3.37 -8.97 15.64
C LEU A 140 -3.71 -9.88 16.83
N GLU A 141 -4.75 -9.57 17.61
CA GLU A 141 -5.24 -10.42 18.71
C GLU A 141 -5.71 -11.80 18.23
N GLY A 142 -6.11 -11.91 16.95
CA GLY A 142 -6.53 -13.17 16.34
C GLY A 142 -5.39 -14.08 15.87
N LEU A 143 -4.14 -13.60 15.91
CA LEU A 143 -2.99 -14.33 15.36
C LEU A 143 -2.41 -15.35 16.35
N PRO A 144 -1.85 -16.46 15.85
CA PRO A 144 -1.00 -17.33 16.65
C PRO A 144 0.20 -16.59 17.24
N GLU A 145 0.70 -17.09 18.37
CA GLU A 145 1.96 -16.62 18.95
C GLU A 145 3.10 -16.74 17.92
N ASP A 146 3.96 -15.73 17.88
CA ASP A 146 5.11 -15.62 16.97
C ASP A 146 4.79 -15.65 15.46
N GLN A 147 3.52 -15.54 15.04
CA GLN A 147 3.13 -15.44 13.64
C GLN A 147 3.90 -14.31 12.94
N PRO A 148 4.76 -14.59 11.93
CA PRO A 148 5.49 -13.56 11.22
C PRO A 148 4.54 -12.62 10.48
N ILE A 149 4.76 -11.31 10.64
CA ILE A 149 3.93 -10.26 10.07
C ILE A 149 4.77 -9.35 9.18
N ILE A 150 4.23 -9.02 8.01
CA ILE A 150 4.70 -7.89 7.22
C ILE A 150 3.58 -6.89 6.97
N ILE A 151 3.95 -5.62 6.86
CA ILE A 151 3.01 -4.52 6.65
C ILE A 151 3.35 -3.78 5.36
N PHE A 152 2.34 -3.52 4.56
CA PHE A 152 2.37 -2.64 3.40
C PHE A 152 1.59 -1.36 3.74
N CYS A 153 2.23 -0.21 3.61
CA CYS A 153 1.59 1.10 3.69
C CYS A 153 2.31 2.04 2.75
N HIS A 154 1.59 2.86 1.97
CA HIS A 154 2.24 3.80 1.04
C HIS A 154 3.28 4.68 1.74
N TYR A 155 2.98 5.15 2.96
CA TYR A 155 3.92 5.90 3.79
C TYR A 155 4.87 4.96 4.53
N PRO A 156 6.21 5.17 4.48
CA PRO A 156 7.14 4.30 5.18
C PRO A 156 6.90 4.28 6.69
N ILE A 157 6.93 3.07 7.26
CA ILE A 157 6.80 2.81 8.70
C ILE A 157 8.16 2.38 9.24
N GLY A 158 8.64 3.05 10.29
CA GLY A 158 9.90 2.70 10.96
C GLY A 158 11.15 3.18 10.23
N TYR A 159 11.00 3.97 9.17
CA TYR A 159 12.08 4.58 8.40
C TYR A 159 12.52 5.93 9.03
N PRO A 160 13.80 6.35 8.94
CA PRO A 160 14.28 7.51 9.68
C PRO A 160 13.53 8.81 9.30
N ARG A 161 12.96 9.51 10.29
CA ARG A 161 12.25 10.79 10.08
C ARG A 161 13.07 11.86 9.38
N ILE A 162 14.38 11.84 9.51
CA ILE A 162 15.28 12.77 8.79
C ILE A 162 15.28 12.52 7.27
N LEU A 163 14.94 11.31 6.84
CA LEU A 163 14.83 10.92 5.43
C LEU A 163 13.39 11.06 4.93
N THR A 164 12.38 10.84 5.79
CA THR A 164 10.98 10.97 5.40
C THR A 164 10.46 12.42 5.43
N GLY A 165 10.98 13.26 6.33
CA GLY A 165 10.58 14.66 6.45
C GLY A 165 9.08 14.82 6.69
N GLU A 166 8.44 15.65 5.86
CA GLU A 166 6.98 15.84 5.89
C GLU A 166 6.20 14.65 5.33
N GLY A 167 6.89 13.70 4.68
CA GLY A 167 6.37 12.44 4.12
C GLY A 167 6.09 11.33 5.14
N ALA A 168 6.17 11.62 6.44
CA ALA A 168 6.05 10.62 7.49
C ALA A 168 4.59 10.42 7.94
N LEU A 169 4.30 9.23 8.48
CA LEU A 169 3.10 9.04 9.31
C LEU A 169 3.21 9.89 10.59
N ASP A 170 2.22 10.74 10.83
CA ASP A 170 2.20 11.63 11.99
C ASP A 170 1.92 10.90 13.31
N ASN A 171 1.25 9.74 13.24
CA ASN A 171 0.92 8.87 14.36
C ASN A 171 1.67 7.52 14.33
N GLU A 172 2.83 7.46 13.68
CA GLU A 172 3.70 6.26 13.65
C GLU A 172 3.99 5.69 15.05
N ASP A 173 4.24 6.55 16.05
CA ASP A 173 4.52 6.10 17.42
C ASP A 173 3.34 5.37 18.06
N GLU A 174 2.10 5.67 17.64
CA GLU A 174 0.91 4.94 18.06
C GLU A 174 0.82 3.57 17.38
N LEU A 175 1.03 3.54 16.06
CA LEU A 175 1.09 2.31 15.28
C LEU A 175 2.16 1.36 15.85
N MET A 176 3.38 1.84 16.09
CA MET A 176 4.48 1.03 16.62
C MET A 176 4.24 0.55 18.06
N ARG A 177 3.41 1.25 18.85
CA ARG A 177 2.97 0.73 20.16
C ARG A 177 1.99 -0.42 20.02
N ILE A 178 1.10 -0.39 19.04
CA ILE A 178 0.15 -1.49 18.76
C ILE A 178 0.89 -2.74 18.29
N LEU A 179 1.90 -2.56 17.44
CA LEU A 179 2.72 -3.64 16.89
C LEU A 179 3.73 -4.23 17.89
N ARG A 180 3.93 -3.59 19.04
CA ARG A 180 4.90 -4.03 20.04
C ARG A 180 4.51 -5.38 20.63
N GLY A 181 5.44 -6.32 20.56
CA GLY A 181 5.24 -7.68 21.10
C GLY A 181 4.72 -8.68 20.07
N TYR A 182 4.38 -8.22 18.87
CA TYR A 182 4.12 -9.09 17.72
C TYR A 182 5.39 -9.30 16.89
N ASN A 183 5.43 -10.40 16.14
CA ASN A 183 6.57 -10.76 15.29
C ASN A 183 6.53 -10.01 13.94
N LEU A 184 6.60 -8.68 14.01
CA LEU A 184 6.75 -7.82 12.83
C LEU A 184 8.17 -7.96 12.27
N ILE A 185 8.30 -8.54 11.07
CA ILE A 185 9.60 -8.81 10.46
C ILE A 185 10.00 -7.79 9.38
N ALA A 186 9.04 -7.12 8.76
CA ALA A 186 9.31 -6.07 7.77
C ALA A 186 8.12 -5.13 7.56
N THR A 187 8.42 -3.91 7.14
CA THR A 187 7.46 -2.94 6.62
C THR A 187 7.91 -2.53 5.22
N PHE A 188 6.95 -2.31 4.33
CA PHE A 188 7.17 -1.88 2.96
C PHE A 188 6.37 -0.61 2.71
N GLY A 189 7.02 0.40 2.13
CA GLY A 189 6.37 1.62 1.72
C GLY A 189 6.93 2.20 0.43
N GLY A 190 6.13 3.07 -0.17
CA GLY A 190 6.47 3.91 -1.32
C GLY A 190 6.74 5.34 -0.85
N HIS A 191 6.15 6.31 -1.55
CA HIS A 191 6.16 7.75 -1.25
C HIS A 191 7.54 8.41 -1.41
N HIS A 192 8.61 7.71 -1.03
CA HIS A 192 10.00 8.11 -1.19
C HIS A 192 10.60 7.42 -2.42
N HIS A 193 10.43 8.04 -3.59
CA HIS A 193 10.83 7.49 -4.88
C HIS A 193 12.33 7.17 -5.02
N TYR A 194 13.19 7.75 -4.18
CA TYR A 194 14.62 7.41 -4.14
C TYR A 194 14.90 6.01 -3.59
N GLY A 195 13.90 5.38 -2.97
CA GLY A 195 14.04 4.12 -2.26
C GLY A 195 14.86 4.24 -0.98
N GLY A 196 14.96 3.13 -0.25
CA GLY A 196 15.67 3.08 1.01
C GLY A 196 15.49 1.75 1.72
N TYR A 197 16.39 1.46 2.67
CA TYR A 197 16.31 0.29 3.53
C TYR A 197 16.86 0.63 4.91
N LYS A 198 16.30 0.00 5.95
CA LYS A 198 16.76 0.09 7.33
C LYS A 198 16.58 -1.28 8.00
N GLU A 199 17.64 -1.77 8.62
CA GLU A 199 17.65 -2.96 9.48
C GLU A 199 16.97 -2.73 10.83
#